data_AF-A0A966U723-F1
#
_entry.id   AF-A0A966U723-F1
#
_cell.length_a   1.000
_cell.length_b   1.000
_cell.length_c   1.000
_cell.angle_alpha   90.00
_cell.angle_beta   90.00
_cell.angle_gamma   90.00
#
_symmetry.space_group_name_H-M   'P 1'
#
loop_
_entity.id
_entity.type
_entity.pdbx_description
1 polymer ?
#
loop_
_entity_poly.entity_id
_entity_poly.type
_entity_poly.pdbx_seq_one_letter_code
_entity_poly.pdbx_strand_id
1 'polypeptide(L)'
;MVVTTNATTIGVQLQHQVKGAATSEVRFLAECERHVVWVDVDPSVHKGALSAEASGVIAHAAATALHQRLPLVMSIASSGADILGGIAALHGWGQAARALADCSGVVPTITIVTGPAVSGPALLIGLADFVIMTKESYAFVSGPTMVAEFTGVAISHDELGGTDAHAKHSGVASLVVEDLAGAQAALEHLLTYLPNNVDEIATPITSGDPSDRTLTDVFRIIPDSATGSYDVRKIIREIADDGELLEVRERWAANVVTAFITIDGETVG
;
A
#
# COMPACT_ATOMS: atom_id res chain seq x y z
N MET A 1 -8.58 -19.89 38.90
CA MET A 1 -8.56 -18.43 38.67
C MET A 1 -7.51 -18.18 37.60
N VAL A 2 -7.94 -18.27 36.34
CA VAL A 2 -7.07 -18.10 35.17
C VAL A 2 -6.83 -16.60 35.04
N VAL A 3 -5.58 -16.18 35.18
CA VAL A 3 -5.16 -14.81 34.95
C VAL A 3 -5.11 -14.65 33.43
N THR A 4 -6.17 -14.08 32.86
CA THR A 4 -6.15 -13.51 31.51
C THR A 4 -5.27 -12.27 31.55
N THR A 5 -4.02 -12.40 31.12
CA THR A 5 -3.19 -11.26 30.78
C THR A 5 -3.71 -10.66 29.49
N ASN A 6 -4.47 -9.56 29.58
CA ASN A 6 -4.71 -8.67 28.46
C ASN A 6 -3.34 -8.13 28.00
N ALA A 7 -2.84 -8.65 26.87
CA ALA A 7 -1.72 -8.05 26.17
C ALA A 7 -2.20 -6.70 25.61
N THR A 8 -1.94 -5.63 26.36
CA THR A 8 -2.18 -4.27 25.89
C THR A 8 -1.26 -4.03 24.69
N THR A 9 -1.85 -3.81 23.52
CA THR A 9 -1.20 -3.43 22.26
C THR A 9 -0.56 -2.05 22.40
N ILE A 10 0.53 -1.93 23.15
CA ILE A 10 1.26 -0.66 23.29
C ILE A 10 2.25 -0.59 22.13
N GLY A 11 1.89 0.19 21.10
CA GLY A 11 2.82 0.54 20.03
C GLY A 11 4.04 1.27 20.59
N VAL A 12 5.22 1.01 20.03
CA VAL A 12 6.45 1.70 20.43
C VAL A 12 6.59 2.96 19.59
N GLN A 13 6.28 4.11 20.21
CA GLN A 13 6.36 5.40 19.54
C GLN A 13 7.80 5.75 19.16
N LEU A 14 8.00 6.08 17.89
CA LEU A 14 9.26 6.54 17.34
C LEU A 14 9.21 8.08 17.23
N GLN A 15 10.23 8.75 17.75
CA GLN A 15 10.34 10.21 17.69
C GLN A 15 9.11 10.98 18.24
N HIS A 16 8.44 10.48 19.29
CA HIS A 16 7.21 11.04 19.87
C HIS A 16 7.23 12.55 20.20
N GLN A 17 8.41 13.14 20.41
CA GLN A 17 8.56 14.57 20.74
C GLN A 17 8.74 15.48 19.52
N VAL A 18 8.87 14.93 18.30
CA VAL A 18 8.96 15.72 17.07
C VAL A 18 7.56 16.25 16.75
N LYS A 19 7.41 17.57 16.81
CA LYS A 19 6.16 18.25 16.44
C LYS A 19 6.07 18.34 14.93
N GLY A 20 4.88 18.08 14.38
CA GLY A 20 4.64 18.20 12.95
C GLY A 20 3.45 17.37 12.52
N ALA A 21 3.25 17.26 11.21
CA ALA A 21 2.18 16.47 10.65
C ALA A 21 2.47 14.96 10.62
N ALA A 22 3.73 14.55 10.74
CA ALA A 22 4.10 13.13 10.69
C ALA A 22 4.39 12.57 12.08
N THR A 23 3.87 11.38 12.34
CA THR A 23 4.22 10.55 13.51
C THR A 23 4.62 9.16 13.04
N SER A 24 5.34 8.42 13.89
CA SER A 24 5.69 7.04 13.57
C SER A 24 5.74 6.16 14.81
N GLU A 25 5.45 4.88 14.65
CA GLU A 25 5.51 3.88 15.71
C GLU A 25 5.76 2.49 15.15
N VAL A 26 6.24 1.57 16.00
CA VAL A 26 6.14 0.14 15.72
C VAL A 26 4.78 -0.34 16.23
N ARG A 27 3.93 -0.81 15.32
CA ARG A 27 2.58 -1.27 15.60
C ARG A 27 2.49 -2.79 15.43
N PHE A 28 1.71 -3.45 16.28
CA PHE A 28 1.32 -4.85 16.07
C PHE A 28 -0.06 -4.87 15.40
N LEU A 29 -0.16 -5.55 14.27
CA LEU A 29 -1.39 -5.78 13.52
C LEU A 29 -1.93 -7.15 13.90
N ALA A 30 -3.11 -7.19 14.50
CA ALA A 30 -3.63 -8.39 15.15
C ALA A 30 -4.14 -9.43 14.16
N GLU A 31 -4.80 -9.04 13.06
CA GLU A 31 -5.40 -10.03 12.14
C GLU A 31 -4.34 -10.80 11.35
N CYS A 32 -3.18 -10.20 11.09
CA CYS A 32 -2.05 -10.87 10.45
C CYS A 32 -0.90 -11.23 11.40
N GLU A 33 -1.04 -10.96 12.71
CA GLU A 33 -0.05 -11.22 13.76
C GLU A 33 1.36 -10.66 13.48
N ARG A 34 1.46 -9.44 12.92
CA ARG A 34 2.74 -8.87 12.47
C ARG A 34 3.07 -7.53 13.10
N HIS A 35 4.35 -7.33 13.38
CA HIS A 35 4.89 -6.01 13.67
C HIS A 35 5.23 -5.27 12.38
N VAL A 36 4.81 -4.01 12.30
CA VAL A 36 5.14 -3.10 11.20
C VAL A 36 5.66 -1.78 11.76
N VAL A 37 6.51 -1.11 11.00
CA VAL A 37 6.78 0.31 11.25
C VAL A 37 5.69 1.11 10.54
N TRP A 38 4.89 1.82 11.31
CA TRP A 38 3.79 2.65 10.83
C TRP A 38 4.19 4.11 10.85
N VAL A 39 3.89 4.83 9.76
CA VAL A 39 3.96 6.28 9.66
C VAL A 39 2.58 6.81 9.37
N ASP A 40 2.17 7.87 10.07
CA ASP A 40 0.94 8.59 9.78
C ASP A 40 1.25 10.07 9.51
N VAL A 41 0.77 10.57 8.37
CA VAL A 41 0.84 11.99 8.00
C VAL A 41 -0.56 12.59 8.12
N ASP A 42 -0.80 13.29 9.23
CA ASP A 42 -2.10 13.80 9.63
C ASP A 42 -2.45 15.10 8.88
N PRO A 43 -3.52 15.12 8.07
CA PRO A 43 -3.96 16.31 7.35
C PRO A 43 -4.54 17.39 8.27
N SER A 44 -4.91 17.07 9.52
CA SER A 44 -5.42 18.04 10.50
C SER A 44 -4.32 19.00 10.97
N VAL A 45 -3.05 18.57 10.91
CA VAL A 45 -1.89 19.37 11.27
C VAL A 45 -1.27 19.98 10.02
N HIS A 46 -1.44 21.30 9.86
CA HIS A 46 -0.86 22.06 8.74
C HIS A 46 -1.15 21.44 7.36
N LYS A 47 -2.35 20.86 7.18
CA LYS A 47 -2.78 20.19 5.93
C LYS A 47 -1.83 19.07 5.49
N GLY A 48 -1.19 18.39 6.45
CA GLY A 48 -0.26 17.31 6.18
C GLY A 48 1.01 17.77 5.45
N ALA A 49 1.30 19.08 5.42
CA ALA A 49 2.44 19.58 4.66
C ALA A 49 3.76 19.03 5.22
N LEU A 50 4.62 18.54 4.33
CA LEU A 50 5.87 17.91 4.69
C LEU A 50 6.92 18.98 4.98
N SER A 51 7.09 19.31 6.27
CA SER A 51 8.23 20.08 6.76
C SER A 51 9.51 19.24 6.77
N ALA A 52 10.65 19.86 7.11
CA ALA A 52 11.90 19.15 7.30
C ALA A 52 11.78 18.11 8.43
N GLU A 53 11.10 18.46 9.52
CA GLU A 53 10.85 17.61 10.68
C GLU A 53 9.91 16.46 10.34
N ALA A 54 8.78 16.73 9.67
CA ALA A 54 7.83 15.70 9.26
C ALA A 54 8.49 14.70 8.30
N SER A 55 9.30 15.18 7.36
CA SER A 55 10.07 14.31 6.47
C SER A 55 11.16 13.54 7.21
N GLY A 56 11.76 14.13 8.25
CA GLY A 56 12.70 13.45 9.14
C GLY A 56 12.07 12.27 9.88
N VAL A 57 10.81 12.37 10.29
CA VAL A 57 10.04 11.25 10.88
C VAL A 57 9.88 10.12 9.87
N ILE A 58 9.48 10.43 8.63
CA ILE A 58 9.36 9.43 7.55
C ILE A 58 10.71 8.74 7.31
N ALA A 59 11.79 9.51 7.19
CA ALA A 59 13.13 8.98 6.95
C ALA A 59 13.62 8.07 8.09
N HIS A 60 13.37 8.47 9.35
CA HIS A 60 13.74 7.68 10.51
C HIS A 60 12.94 6.39 10.62
N ALA A 61 11.63 6.44 10.32
CA ALA A 61 10.78 5.26 10.29
C ALA A 61 11.23 4.27 9.21
N ALA A 62 11.53 4.75 7.99
CA ALA A 62 12.06 3.91 6.92
C ALA A 62 13.40 3.25 7.30
N ALA A 63 14.34 4.01 7.87
CA ALA A 63 15.59 3.45 8.37
C ALA A 63 15.38 2.43 9.50
N THR A 64 14.39 2.66 10.37
CA THR A 64 14.02 1.72 11.44
C THR A 64 13.46 0.43 10.86
N ALA A 65 12.53 0.52 9.89
CA ALA A 65 11.95 -0.63 9.21
C ALA A 65 13.04 -1.48 8.54
N LEU A 66 13.96 -0.82 7.83
CA LEU A 66 15.11 -1.45 7.18
C LEU A 66 16.02 -2.17 8.19
N HIS A 67 16.40 -1.49 9.29
CA HIS A 67 17.30 -2.07 10.28
C HIS A 67 16.66 -3.21 11.08
N GLN A 68 15.37 -3.09 11.41
CA GLN A 68 14.62 -4.09 12.18
C GLN A 68 14.04 -5.20 11.29
N ARG A 69 14.18 -5.08 9.96
CA ARG A 69 13.64 -6.04 8.98
C ARG A 69 12.12 -6.24 9.10
N LEU A 70 11.41 -5.12 9.31
CA LEU A 70 9.95 -5.07 9.42
C LEU A 70 9.36 -4.37 8.19
N PRO A 71 8.14 -4.75 7.76
CA PRO A 71 7.41 -3.99 6.75
C PRO A 71 7.22 -2.53 7.17
N LEU A 72 7.29 -1.64 6.18
CA LEU A 72 7.03 -0.21 6.34
C LEU A 72 5.66 0.12 5.78
N VAL A 73 4.81 0.72 6.59
CA VAL A 73 3.48 1.19 6.19
C VAL A 73 3.38 2.69 6.42
N MET A 74 2.97 3.44 5.39
CA MET A 74 2.74 4.88 5.48
C MET A 74 1.29 5.22 5.13
N SER A 75 0.54 5.76 6.08
CA SER A 75 -0.75 6.41 5.86
C SER A 75 -0.51 7.89 5.59
N ILE A 76 -1.01 8.40 4.46
CA ILE A 76 -0.71 9.77 4.02
C ILE A 76 -1.93 10.51 3.46
N ALA A 77 -2.14 11.72 3.99
CA ALA A 77 -2.88 12.79 3.35
C ALA A 77 -2.11 14.11 3.52
N SER A 78 -1.53 14.60 2.42
CA SER A 78 -0.60 15.73 2.39
C SER A 78 -0.86 16.70 1.24
N SER A 79 -0.82 17.99 1.58
CA SER A 79 -0.90 19.10 0.62
C SER A 79 0.43 19.46 -0.08
N GLY A 80 1.50 18.68 0.13
CA GLY A 80 2.80 18.89 -0.50
C GLY A 80 3.91 19.21 0.48
N ALA A 81 5.04 19.70 -0.03
CA ALA A 81 6.11 20.24 0.81
C ALA A 81 5.63 21.52 1.52
N ASP A 82 6.08 21.74 2.76
CA ASP A 82 5.75 22.96 3.49
C ASP A 82 6.42 24.18 2.86
N ILE A 83 5.60 25.03 2.23
CA ILE A 83 6.05 26.24 1.53
C ILE A 83 6.77 27.19 2.49
N LEU A 84 6.37 27.24 3.76
CA LEU A 84 7.01 28.11 4.75
C LEU A 84 8.42 27.60 5.13
N GLY A 85 8.66 26.29 5.03
CA GLY A 85 9.97 25.67 5.24
C GLY A 85 10.91 25.81 4.05
N GLY A 86 10.40 26.16 2.87
CA GLY A 86 11.20 26.42 1.66
C GLY A 86 12.20 25.30 1.33
N ILE A 87 13.47 25.66 1.15
CA ILE A 87 14.54 24.72 0.78
C ILE A 87 14.73 23.63 1.84
N ALA A 88 14.53 23.93 3.13
CA ALA A 88 14.68 22.94 4.19
C ALA A 88 13.62 21.84 4.09
N ALA A 89 12.36 22.21 3.79
CA ALA A 89 11.29 21.26 3.54
C ALA A 89 11.58 20.36 2.32
N LEU A 90 12.07 20.95 1.22
CA LEU A 90 12.46 20.19 0.03
C LEU A 90 13.65 19.25 0.29
N HIS A 91 14.64 19.69 1.06
CA HIS A 91 15.75 18.83 1.47
C HIS A 91 15.25 17.66 2.32
N GLY A 92 14.40 17.93 3.31
CA GLY A 92 13.78 16.90 4.14
C GLY A 92 13.00 15.88 3.30
N TRP A 93 12.18 16.34 2.35
CA TRP A 93 11.48 15.46 1.41
C TRP A 93 12.45 14.55 0.64
N GLY A 94 13.57 15.10 0.16
CA GLY A 94 14.60 14.32 -0.53
C GLY A 94 15.25 13.27 0.37
N GLN A 95 15.45 13.57 1.66
CA GLN A 95 15.95 12.60 2.64
C GLN A 95 14.92 11.47 2.89
N ALA A 96 13.64 11.81 3.01
CA ALA A 96 12.56 10.82 3.14
C ALA A 96 12.48 9.92 1.91
N ALA A 97 12.48 10.50 0.71
CA ALA A 97 12.48 9.75 -0.55
C ALA A 97 13.67 8.80 -0.66
N ARG A 98 14.87 9.25 -0.26
CA ARG A 98 16.07 8.41 -0.25
C ARG A 98 15.93 7.23 0.70
N ALA A 99 15.47 7.47 1.92
CA ALA A 99 15.29 6.42 2.92
C ALA A 99 14.24 5.39 2.50
N LEU A 100 13.13 5.83 1.88
CA LEU A 100 12.13 4.94 1.30
C LEU A 100 12.71 4.09 0.17
N ALA A 101 13.50 4.70 -0.73
CA ALA A 101 14.17 3.97 -1.80
C ALA A 101 15.18 2.93 -1.28
N ASP A 102 15.86 3.21 -0.17
CA ASP A 102 16.78 2.27 0.48
C ASP A 102 16.04 1.05 1.10
N CYS A 103 14.72 1.10 1.31
CA CYS A 103 13.91 -0.04 1.72
C CYS A 103 13.56 -1.00 0.55
N SER A 104 13.62 -0.53 -0.69
CA SER A 104 13.12 -1.25 -1.87
C SER A 104 13.79 -2.62 -2.03
N GLY A 105 12.97 -3.67 -2.11
CA GLY A 105 13.43 -5.06 -2.23
C GLY A 105 14.07 -5.66 -0.98
N VAL A 106 14.09 -4.93 0.15
CA VAL A 106 14.63 -5.43 1.43
C VAL A 106 13.52 -5.69 2.44
N VAL A 107 12.58 -4.75 2.58
CA VAL A 107 11.36 -4.90 3.38
C VAL A 107 10.15 -4.47 2.53
N PRO A 108 8.96 -5.07 2.69
CA PRO A 108 7.77 -4.61 1.98
C PRO A 108 7.44 -3.17 2.37
N THR A 109 7.15 -2.34 1.37
CA THR A 109 6.74 -0.94 1.54
C THR A 109 5.33 -0.75 1.01
N ILE A 110 4.41 -0.34 1.89
CA ILE A 110 3.00 -0.12 1.54
C ILE A 110 2.61 1.31 1.89
N THR A 111 1.97 2.00 0.95
CA THR A 111 1.42 3.33 1.20
C THR A 111 -0.10 3.32 1.09
N ILE A 112 -0.78 3.83 2.13
CA ILE A 112 -2.22 4.06 2.16
C ILE A 112 -2.47 5.55 1.91
N VAL A 113 -3.13 5.89 0.82
CA VAL A 113 -3.52 7.27 0.50
C VAL A 113 -4.96 7.49 0.95
N THR A 114 -5.14 8.36 1.94
CA THR A 114 -6.45 8.61 2.59
C THR A 114 -7.08 9.94 2.20
N GLY A 115 -6.38 10.75 1.42
CA GLY A 115 -6.82 12.07 0.99
C GLY A 115 -5.90 12.63 -0.13
N PRO A 116 -5.62 13.94 -0.15
CA PRO A 116 -4.68 14.49 -1.14
C PRO A 116 -3.28 13.90 -0.95
N ALA A 117 -2.60 13.53 -2.03
CA ALA A 117 -1.15 13.33 -2.06
C ALA A 117 -0.60 14.09 -3.27
N VAL A 118 -0.24 15.36 -3.07
CA VAL A 118 0.06 16.28 -4.18
C VAL A 118 1.53 16.67 -4.22
N SER A 119 2.09 16.90 -5.41
CA SER A 119 3.49 17.29 -5.63
C SER A 119 4.48 16.25 -5.05
N GLY A 120 5.35 16.61 -4.13
CA GLY A 120 6.34 15.72 -3.50
C GLY A 120 5.76 14.41 -2.94
N PRO A 121 4.74 14.43 -2.07
CA PRO A 121 4.00 13.26 -1.62
C PRO A 121 3.55 12.31 -2.75
N ALA A 122 3.09 12.84 -3.89
CA ALA A 122 2.67 12.03 -5.05
C ALA A 122 3.85 11.22 -5.65
N LEU A 123 5.08 11.69 -5.48
CA LEU A 123 6.28 10.97 -5.90
C LEU A 123 6.70 9.94 -4.85
N LEU A 124 6.44 10.18 -3.56
CA LEU A 124 6.73 9.21 -2.50
C LEU A 124 5.88 7.95 -2.64
N ILE A 125 4.59 8.09 -2.97
CA ILE A 125 3.70 6.92 -3.16
C ILE A 125 4.17 6.04 -4.32
N GLY A 126 4.84 6.61 -5.33
CA GLY A 126 5.41 5.88 -6.46
C GLY A 126 6.68 5.08 -6.12
N LEU A 127 7.23 5.24 -4.92
CA LEU A 127 8.36 4.45 -4.42
C LEU A 127 7.93 3.21 -3.65
N ALA A 128 6.65 3.08 -3.30
CA ALA A 128 6.14 1.94 -2.56
C ALA A 128 5.88 0.73 -3.47
N ASP A 129 6.00 -0.47 -2.93
CA ASP A 129 5.69 -1.71 -3.64
C ASP A 129 4.18 -1.81 -3.94
N PHE A 130 3.36 -1.43 -2.95
CA PHE A 130 1.90 -1.39 -3.05
C PHE A 130 1.32 -0.06 -2.58
N VAL A 131 0.33 0.42 -3.33
CA VAL A 131 -0.42 1.63 -2.99
C VAL A 131 -1.90 1.29 -2.85
N ILE A 132 -2.45 1.51 -1.67
CA ILE A 132 -3.87 1.35 -1.36
C ILE A 132 -4.49 2.75 -1.32
N MET A 133 -5.45 3.02 -2.19
CA MET A 133 -6.12 4.32 -2.23
C MET A 133 -7.54 4.21 -1.69
N THR A 134 -7.92 5.10 -0.77
CA THR A 134 -9.34 5.26 -0.41
C THR A 134 -10.07 5.99 -1.54
N LYS A 135 -11.34 5.71 -1.75
CA LYS A 135 -12.12 6.20 -2.89
C LYS A 135 -12.08 7.71 -3.12
N GLU A 136 -12.08 8.48 -2.04
CA GLU A 136 -12.03 9.95 -2.05
C GLU A 136 -10.61 10.53 -2.09
N SER A 137 -9.58 9.69 -2.14
CA SER A 137 -8.19 10.12 -2.26
C SER A 137 -7.81 10.44 -3.71
N TYR A 138 -6.78 11.27 -3.87
CA TYR A 138 -6.25 11.62 -5.18
C TYR A 138 -4.76 11.97 -5.08
N ALA A 139 -4.02 11.75 -6.18
CA ALA A 139 -2.61 12.08 -6.26
C ALA A 139 -2.21 12.69 -7.60
N PHE A 140 -1.34 13.69 -7.58
CA PHE A 140 -0.74 14.24 -8.81
C PHE A 140 0.49 15.08 -8.49
N VAL A 141 1.44 15.14 -9.42
CA VAL A 141 2.66 15.96 -9.26
C VAL A 141 2.37 17.44 -9.50
N SER A 142 1.58 17.75 -10.54
CA SER A 142 1.15 19.11 -10.88
C SER A 142 -0.37 19.19 -10.77
N GLY A 143 -0.89 20.18 -10.05
CA GLY A 143 -2.31 20.30 -9.80
C GLY A 143 -3.12 20.85 -10.98
N PRO A 144 -4.46 20.72 -10.93
CA PRO A 144 -5.34 21.10 -12.04
C PRO A 144 -5.18 22.56 -12.50
N THR A 145 -4.99 23.49 -11.57
CA THR A 145 -4.74 24.91 -11.88
C THR A 145 -3.50 25.08 -12.77
N MET A 146 -2.40 24.40 -12.43
CA MET A 146 -1.16 24.46 -13.20
C MET A 146 -1.33 23.82 -14.58
N VAL A 147 -2.02 22.67 -14.65
CA VAL A 147 -2.34 22.02 -15.92
C VAL A 147 -3.12 22.95 -16.83
N ALA A 148 -4.17 23.61 -16.32
CA ALA A 148 -4.97 24.55 -17.09
C ALA A 148 -4.16 25.77 -17.55
N GLU A 149 -3.30 26.33 -16.70
CA GLU A 149 -2.48 27.49 -17.05
C GLU A 149 -1.46 27.19 -18.15
N PHE A 150 -0.81 26.01 -18.11
CA PHE A 150 0.22 25.65 -19.09
C PHE A 150 -0.32 25.03 -20.38
N THR A 151 -1.44 24.32 -20.32
CA THR A 151 -1.97 23.55 -21.46
C THR A 151 -3.25 24.13 -22.04
N GLY A 152 -3.94 25.01 -21.31
CA GLY A 152 -5.29 25.49 -21.65
C GLY A 152 -6.41 24.46 -21.38
N VAL A 153 -6.09 23.27 -20.89
CA VAL A 153 -7.06 22.20 -20.62
C VAL A 153 -7.55 22.30 -19.17
N ALA A 154 -8.84 22.63 -19.01
CA ALA A 154 -9.49 22.51 -17.71
C ALA A 154 -9.72 21.04 -17.37
N ILE A 155 -9.32 20.64 -16.16
CA ILE A 155 -9.48 19.29 -15.64
C ILE A 155 -9.81 19.38 -14.15
N SER A 156 -10.61 18.45 -13.62
CA SER A 156 -10.87 18.37 -12.18
C SER A 156 -9.78 17.58 -11.43
N HIS A 157 -9.83 17.58 -10.10
CA HIS A 157 -8.92 16.76 -9.28
C HIS A 157 -9.13 15.26 -9.54
N ASP A 158 -10.40 14.85 -9.63
CA ASP A 158 -10.79 13.46 -9.86
C ASP A 158 -10.36 12.96 -11.25
N GLU A 159 -10.61 13.76 -12.29
CA GLU A 159 -10.18 13.42 -13.66
C GLU A 159 -8.65 13.38 -13.81
N LEU A 160 -7.93 14.24 -13.08
CA LEU A 160 -6.48 14.33 -13.18
C LEU A 160 -5.76 13.20 -12.43
N GLY A 161 -6.24 12.87 -11.23
CA GLY A 161 -5.51 12.01 -10.29
C GLY A 161 -6.40 11.34 -9.25
N GLY A 162 -7.70 11.20 -9.50
CA GLY A 162 -8.60 10.41 -8.67
C GLY A 162 -8.25 8.92 -8.71
N THR A 163 -8.85 8.15 -7.81
CA THR A 163 -8.63 6.70 -7.71
C THR A 163 -8.91 5.96 -9.01
N ASP A 164 -9.95 6.37 -9.76
CA ASP A 164 -10.30 5.78 -11.05
C ASP A 164 -9.22 6.02 -12.11
N ALA A 165 -8.65 7.23 -12.16
CA ALA A 165 -7.53 7.53 -13.06
C ALA A 165 -6.31 6.66 -12.71
N HIS A 166 -6.03 6.50 -11.42
CA HIS A 166 -4.91 5.69 -10.99
C HIS A 166 -5.08 4.20 -11.21
N ALA A 167 -6.28 3.68 -10.94
CA ALA A 167 -6.61 2.25 -11.05
C ALA A 167 -6.83 1.78 -12.49
N LYS A 168 -7.18 2.67 -13.43
CA LYS A 168 -7.43 2.30 -14.84
C LYS A 168 -6.31 2.69 -15.80
N HIS A 169 -5.62 3.79 -15.54
CA HIS A 169 -4.70 4.38 -16.51
C HIS A 169 -3.25 4.38 -16.03
N SER A 170 -2.96 4.97 -14.88
CA SER A 170 -1.56 5.11 -14.44
C SER A 170 -0.95 3.84 -13.84
N GLY A 171 -1.77 2.96 -13.24
CA GLY A 171 -1.32 1.76 -12.54
C GLY A 171 -0.74 2.01 -11.14
N VAL A 172 -0.77 3.26 -10.65
CA VAL A 172 -0.28 3.62 -9.30
C VAL A 172 -1.08 2.91 -8.22
N ALA A 173 -2.42 2.96 -8.29
CA ALA A 173 -3.28 2.29 -7.32
C ALA A 173 -3.18 0.77 -7.49
N SER A 174 -2.62 0.09 -6.49
CA SER A 174 -2.60 -1.37 -6.42
C SER A 174 -3.96 -1.90 -5.98
N LEU A 175 -4.59 -1.23 -5.02
CA LEU A 175 -5.94 -1.53 -4.52
C LEU A 175 -6.71 -0.21 -4.35
N VAL A 176 -8.03 -0.26 -4.54
CA VAL A 176 -8.95 0.84 -4.24
C VAL A 176 -10.00 0.33 -3.27
N VAL A 177 -10.18 1.04 -2.17
CA VAL A 177 -11.09 0.68 -1.07
C VAL A 177 -11.98 1.86 -0.69
N GLU A 178 -13.07 1.63 0.02
CA GLU A 178 -14.03 2.70 0.34
C GLU A 178 -13.40 3.75 1.29
N ASP A 179 -12.75 3.30 2.36
CA ASP A 179 -12.27 4.17 3.44
C ASP A 179 -11.02 3.61 4.14
N LEU A 180 -10.58 4.29 5.22
CA LEU A 180 -9.41 3.90 6.00
C LEU A 180 -9.57 2.52 6.67
N ALA A 181 -10.78 2.17 7.12
CA ALA A 181 -11.02 0.86 7.73
C ALA A 181 -10.86 -0.25 6.68
N GLY A 182 -11.42 -0.05 5.48
CA GLY A 182 -11.20 -0.93 4.34
C GLY A 182 -9.73 -1.00 3.93
N ALA A 183 -8.99 0.11 3.99
CA ALA A 183 -7.56 0.13 3.68
C ALA A 183 -6.72 -0.67 4.68
N GLN A 184 -7.06 -0.60 5.97
CA GLN A 184 -6.37 -1.39 6.99
C GLN A 184 -6.68 -2.88 6.83
N ALA A 185 -7.93 -3.26 6.56
CA ALA A 185 -8.28 -4.64 6.27
C ALA A 185 -7.55 -5.18 5.03
N ALA A 186 -7.49 -4.40 3.95
CA ALA A 186 -6.78 -4.76 2.73
C ALA A 186 -5.26 -4.85 2.95
N LEU A 187 -4.68 -3.97 3.78
CA LEU A 187 -3.27 -4.05 4.18
C LEU A 187 -2.99 -5.34 4.95
N GLU A 188 -3.80 -5.65 5.98
CA GLU A 188 -3.59 -6.82 6.82
C GLU A 188 -3.72 -8.12 6.00
N HIS A 189 -4.69 -8.17 5.07
CA HIS A 189 -4.83 -9.27 4.10
C HIS A 189 -3.65 -9.34 3.12
N LEU A 190 -3.20 -8.23 2.54
CA LEU A 190 -2.01 -8.23 1.67
C LEU A 190 -0.76 -8.73 2.41
N LEU A 191 -0.58 -8.32 3.67
CA LEU A 191 0.54 -8.75 4.50
C LEU A 191 0.51 -10.25 4.82
N THR A 192 -0.61 -10.97 4.70
CA THR A 192 -0.57 -12.43 4.89
C THR A 192 0.22 -13.14 3.79
N TYR A 193 0.34 -12.51 2.61
CA TYR A 193 1.06 -13.06 1.44
C TYR A 193 2.52 -12.62 1.34
N LEU A 194 3.02 -11.76 2.25
CA LEU A 194 4.35 -11.18 2.13
C LEU A 194 5.25 -11.59 3.30
N PRO A 195 6.54 -11.90 3.08
CA PRO A 195 7.50 -12.06 4.18
C PRO A 195 7.74 -10.72 4.91
N ASN A 196 8.40 -10.71 6.07
CA ASN A 196 8.80 -9.44 6.73
C ASN A 196 9.89 -8.72 5.98
N ASN A 197 10.75 -9.48 5.29
CA ASN A 197 11.92 -8.99 4.63
C ASN A 197 12.44 -10.03 3.64
N VAL A 198 13.45 -9.65 2.87
CA VAL A 198 14.07 -10.46 1.82
C VAL A 198 14.75 -11.76 2.31
N ASP A 199 15.09 -11.87 3.59
CA ASP A 199 15.78 -13.03 4.15
C ASP A 199 14.79 -14.09 4.70
N GLU A 200 13.48 -13.88 4.52
CA GLU A 200 12.39 -14.74 4.97
C GLU A 200 11.47 -15.17 3.82
N ILE A 201 10.74 -16.27 4.01
CA ILE A 201 9.61 -16.67 3.17
C ILE A 201 8.32 -16.26 3.90
N ALA A 202 7.24 -16.00 3.16
CA ALA A 202 5.94 -15.70 3.75
C ALA A 202 5.49 -16.82 4.69
N THR A 203 4.86 -16.47 5.81
CA THR A 203 4.32 -17.47 6.74
C THR A 203 3.21 -18.26 6.04
N PRO A 204 3.24 -19.61 6.08
CA PRO A 204 2.18 -20.41 5.48
C PRO A 204 0.81 -20.07 6.07
N ILE A 205 -0.18 -19.93 5.20
CA ILE A 205 -1.57 -19.66 5.58
C ILE A 205 -2.26 -20.99 5.83
N THR A 206 -2.96 -21.13 6.95
CA THR A 206 -3.72 -22.36 7.22
C THR A 206 -4.89 -22.46 6.26
N SER A 207 -4.91 -23.52 5.45
CA SER A 207 -6.03 -23.85 4.58
C SER A 207 -6.76 -25.12 5.03
N GLY A 208 -8.07 -25.16 4.80
CA GLY A 208 -8.88 -26.37 4.94
C GLY A 208 -8.95 -27.21 3.64
N ASP A 209 -8.36 -26.73 2.55
CA ASP A 209 -8.37 -27.36 1.24
C ASP A 209 -7.35 -28.51 1.19
N PRO A 210 -7.75 -29.74 0.80
CA PRO A 210 -6.81 -30.84 0.64
C PRO A 210 -5.79 -30.57 -0.48
N SER A 211 -4.50 -30.71 -0.18
CA SER A 211 -3.43 -30.52 -1.16
C SER A 211 -3.42 -31.54 -2.31
N ASP A 212 -4.18 -32.64 -2.18
CA ASP A 212 -4.40 -33.64 -3.22
C ASP A 212 -5.78 -33.52 -3.91
N ARG A 213 -6.49 -32.39 -3.73
CA ARG A 213 -7.78 -32.12 -4.40
C ARG A 213 -7.64 -32.27 -5.92
N THR A 214 -8.52 -33.07 -6.50
CA THR A 214 -8.58 -33.23 -7.96
C THR A 214 -9.35 -32.06 -8.57
N LEU A 215 -8.73 -31.37 -9.51
CA LEU A 215 -9.32 -30.25 -10.24
C LEU A 215 -10.23 -30.73 -11.39
N THR A 216 -11.47 -31.12 -11.06
CA THR A 216 -12.39 -31.73 -12.05
C THR A 216 -13.06 -30.75 -12.99
N ASP A 217 -13.29 -29.50 -12.57
CA ASP A 217 -14.09 -28.53 -13.33
C ASP A 217 -13.25 -27.53 -14.16
N VAL A 218 -11.92 -27.51 -14.01
CA VAL A 218 -11.01 -26.62 -14.74
C VAL A 218 -11.16 -26.73 -16.25
N PHE A 219 -11.29 -27.95 -16.78
CA PHE A 219 -11.46 -28.20 -18.22
C PHE A 219 -12.78 -27.66 -18.77
N ARG A 220 -13.80 -27.46 -17.91
CA ARG A 220 -15.12 -26.96 -18.33
C ARG A 220 -15.13 -25.43 -18.49
N ILE A 221 -14.14 -24.75 -17.93
CA ILE A 221 -13.96 -23.29 -18.06
C ILE A 221 -13.35 -22.93 -19.41
N ILE A 222 -12.46 -23.77 -19.93
CA ILE A 222 -11.76 -23.54 -21.21
C ILE A 222 -12.71 -23.90 -22.36
N PRO A 223 -13.02 -22.97 -23.28
CA PRO A 223 -13.87 -23.27 -24.43
C PRO A 223 -13.19 -24.26 -25.39
N ASP A 224 -13.98 -25.15 -26.00
CA ASP A 224 -13.47 -26.10 -27.02
C ASP A 224 -12.93 -25.40 -28.28
N SER A 225 -13.41 -24.17 -28.56
CA SER A 225 -12.96 -23.38 -29.69
C SER A 225 -11.65 -22.67 -29.38
N ALA A 226 -10.67 -22.77 -30.28
CA ALA A 226 -9.39 -22.06 -30.18
C ALA A 226 -9.51 -20.53 -30.17
N THR A 227 -10.65 -19.97 -30.59
CA THR A 227 -10.93 -18.52 -30.53
C THR A 227 -11.90 -18.15 -29.40
N GLY A 228 -12.26 -19.10 -28.54
CA GLY A 228 -13.14 -18.85 -27.40
C GLY A 228 -12.40 -18.13 -26.28
N SER A 229 -13.03 -17.10 -25.71
CA SER A 229 -12.52 -16.40 -24.53
C SER A 229 -13.11 -16.97 -23.25
N TYR A 230 -12.34 -16.92 -22.18
CA TYR A 230 -12.77 -17.25 -20.82
C TYR A 230 -12.12 -16.29 -19.82
N ASP A 231 -12.62 -16.30 -18.58
CA ASP A 231 -12.02 -15.54 -17.49
C ASP A 231 -10.97 -16.40 -16.78
N VAL A 232 -9.69 -16.04 -16.93
CA VAL A 232 -8.57 -16.77 -16.30
C VAL A 232 -8.67 -16.79 -14.79
N ARG A 233 -9.36 -15.83 -14.17
CA ARG A 233 -9.56 -15.79 -12.71
C ARG A 233 -10.37 -16.98 -12.21
N LYS A 234 -11.23 -17.57 -13.06
CA LYS A 234 -11.95 -18.80 -12.69
C LYS A 234 -10.99 -19.98 -12.59
N ILE A 235 -10.02 -20.07 -13.51
CA ILE A 235 -8.97 -21.10 -13.45
C ILE A 235 -8.10 -20.91 -12.21
N ILE A 236 -7.69 -19.67 -11.93
CA ILE A 236 -6.83 -19.38 -10.77
C ILE A 236 -7.54 -19.76 -9.47
N ARG A 237 -8.83 -19.43 -9.31
CA ARG A 237 -9.62 -19.83 -8.13
C ARG A 237 -9.82 -21.35 -8.00
N GLU A 238 -9.84 -22.09 -9.10
CA GLU A 238 -9.87 -23.55 -8.98
C GLU A 238 -8.55 -24.10 -8.42
N ILE A 239 -7.42 -23.46 -8.73
CA ILE A 239 -6.07 -23.88 -8.31
C ILE A 239 -5.74 -23.40 -6.90
N ALA A 240 -6.15 -22.19 -6.54
CA ALA A 240 -5.90 -21.59 -5.25
C ALA A 240 -6.59 -22.36 -4.12
N ASP A 241 -5.90 -22.46 -2.98
CA ASP A 241 -6.51 -22.98 -1.76
C ASP A 241 -7.77 -22.17 -1.41
N ASP A 242 -8.84 -22.88 -1.07
CA ASP A 242 -10.15 -22.31 -0.70
C ASP A 242 -10.77 -21.37 -1.76
N GLY A 243 -10.21 -21.34 -2.98
CA GLY A 243 -10.59 -20.43 -4.05
C GLY A 243 -10.26 -18.96 -3.80
N GLU A 244 -9.39 -18.68 -2.83
CA GLU A 244 -9.00 -17.32 -2.44
C GLU A 244 -8.05 -16.69 -3.48
N LEU A 245 -8.27 -15.41 -3.76
CA LEU A 245 -7.54 -14.67 -4.79
C LEU A 245 -7.43 -13.20 -4.39
N LEU A 246 -6.22 -12.74 -4.08
CA LEU A 246 -5.94 -11.30 -3.90
C LEU A 246 -5.39 -10.73 -5.20
N GLU A 247 -6.26 -10.20 -6.06
CA GLU A 247 -5.85 -9.56 -7.30
C GLU A 247 -5.34 -8.14 -7.07
N VAL A 248 -4.13 -7.87 -7.56
CA VAL A 248 -3.53 -6.54 -7.49
C VAL A 248 -3.69 -5.85 -8.83
N ARG A 249 -4.03 -4.55 -8.80
CA ARG A 249 -4.25 -3.73 -10.00
C ARG A 249 -5.32 -4.29 -10.95
N GLU A 250 -6.39 -4.90 -10.42
CA GLU A 250 -7.48 -5.55 -11.18
C GLU A 250 -8.03 -4.70 -12.37
N ARG A 251 -8.06 -3.38 -12.20
CA ARG A 251 -8.64 -2.44 -13.17
C ARG A 251 -7.62 -1.86 -14.16
N TRP A 252 -6.33 -2.17 -14.01
CA TRP A 252 -5.23 -1.65 -14.83
C TRP A 252 -4.66 -2.76 -15.70
N ALA A 253 -4.48 -2.50 -17.00
CA ALA A 253 -3.94 -3.48 -17.95
C ALA A 253 -4.65 -4.85 -17.87
N ALA A 254 -5.98 -4.85 -17.79
CA ALA A 254 -6.84 -6.02 -17.52
C ALA A 254 -6.76 -7.17 -18.56
N ASN A 255 -5.91 -7.04 -19.58
CA ASN A 255 -5.51 -8.12 -20.47
C ASN A 255 -4.49 -9.09 -19.82
N VAL A 256 -3.93 -8.77 -18.64
CA VAL A 256 -3.10 -9.65 -17.82
C VAL A 256 -3.62 -9.59 -16.38
N VAL A 257 -3.69 -10.74 -15.71
CA VAL A 257 -4.07 -10.84 -14.29
C VAL A 257 -2.81 -11.09 -13.47
N THR A 258 -2.65 -10.33 -12.39
CA THR A 258 -1.60 -10.50 -11.38
C THR A 258 -2.25 -10.57 -10.01
N ALA A 259 -1.97 -11.63 -9.25
CA ALA A 259 -2.65 -11.87 -7.99
C ALA A 259 -1.81 -12.74 -7.06
N PHE A 260 -2.03 -12.61 -5.75
CA PHE A 260 -1.55 -13.58 -4.77
C PHE A 260 -2.60 -14.65 -4.48
N ILE A 261 -2.15 -15.89 -4.35
CA ILE A 261 -2.92 -17.05 -3.92
C ILE A 261 -2.07 -17.87 -2.93
N THR A 262 -2.63 -18.94 -2.39
CA THR A 262 -1.84 -20.02 -1.77
C THR A 262 -2.08 -21.36 -2.44
N ILE A 263 -1.08 -22.25 -2.35
CA ILE A 263 -1.17 -23.65 -2.72
C ILE A 263 -0.54 -24.47 -1.58
N ASP A 264 -1.32 -25.34 -0.94
CA ASP A 264 -0.90 -26.09 0.27
C ASP A 264 -0.43 -25.13 1.39
N GLY A 265 -1.10 -23.98 1.50
CA GLY A 265 -0.80 -22.91 2.45
C GLY A 265 0.40 -22.02 2.08
N GLU A 266 1.19 -22.38 1.07
CA GLU A 266 2.36 -21.59 0.64
C GLU A 266 1.94 -20.48 -0.33
N THR A 267 2.45 -19.27 -0.13
CA THR A 267 2.10 -18.13 -1.00
C THR A 267 2.71 -18.25 -2.40
N VAL A 268 1.90 -17.97 -3.42
CA VAL A 268 2.27 -17.92 -4.84
C VAL A 268 1.72 -16.63 -5.48
N GLY A 269 2.47 -16.04 -6.41
CA GLY A 269 2.09 -14.86 -7.20
C GLY A 269 2.17 -15.10 -8.70
#